data_AF-A0A3N5QV83-F1
#
_entry.id   AF-A0A3N5QV83-F1
#
_cell.length_a   1.000
_cell.length_b   1.000
_cell.length_c   1.000
_cell.angle_alpha   90.00
_cell.angle_beta   90.00
_cell.angle_gamma   90.00
#
_symmetry.space_group_name_H-M   'P 1'
#
loop_
_entity.id
_entity.type
_entity.pdbx_description
1 polymer ?
#
loop_
_entity_poly.entity_id
_entity_poly.type
_entity_poly.pdbx_seq_one_letter_code
_entity_poly.pdbx_strand_id
1 'polypeptide(L)'
;MMKLRMMIVMVGIIAFFSGSAFAQDTVVREFSGSGGKNTRPFTVKNGWEIHWDAKGDIFQLYLYTANGDMAGVPANQQGSGKGSSYQAKGGHYYLQVNALGNWAIKVVQTGGQSSSGEENKSKSKATSSEIATFSGSGGKNTRPFTTTGPWEIQWDAKGDIFQLYLYTADGDMAGVPANQQGSGKGTSFQPKAGKYYLQVNAIGTWSIKIVPIR
;
A
#
# COMPACT_ATOMS: atom_id res chain seq x y z
N MET A 1 -58.29 45.48 -31.02
CA MET A 1 -57.91 44.06 -31.17
C MET A 1 -56.39 43.94 -31.09
N MET A 2 -55.84 43.72 -29.88
CA MET A 2 -54.39 43.55 -29.66
C MET A 2 -54.06 42.07 -29.49
N LYS A 3 -53.12 41.57 -30.30
CA LYS A 3 -52.60 40.20 -30.29
C LYS A 3 -51.77 39.95 -29.03
N LEU A 4 -52.20 38.97 -28.22
CA LEU A 4 -51.46 38.45 -27.08
C LEU A 4 -50.29 37.59 -27.61
N ARG A 5 -49.04 38.01 -27.36
CA ARG A 5 -47.86 37.21 -27.68
C ARG A 5 -47.63 36.19 -26.58
N MET A 6 -47.76 34.92 -26.95
CA MET A 6 -47.50 33.75 -26.11
C MET A 6 -45.98 33.64 -25.87
N MET A 7 -45.56 33.80 -24.62
CA MET A 7 -44.16 33.67 -24.20
C MET A 7 -43.96 32.26 -23.63
N ILE A 8 -43.25 31.41 -24.37
CA ILE A 8 -42.87 30.06 -23.93
C ILE A 8 -41.75 30.19 -22.90
N VAL A 9 -42.03 29.81 -21.65
CA VAL A 9 -41.01 29.68 -20.60
C VAL A 9 -40.35 28.31 -20.76
N MET A 10 -39.09 28.30 -21.18
CA MET A 10 -38.27 27.11 -21.28
C MET A 10 -37.64 26.85 -19.90
N VAL A 11 -38.18 25.87 -19.16
CA VAL A 11 -37.61 25.41 -17.89
C VAL A 11 -36.39 24.54 -18.20
N GLY A 12 -35.19 25.09 -17.99
CA GLY A 12 -33.94 24.34 -18.04
C GLY A 12 -33.78 23.47 -16.79
N ILE A 13 -33.87 22.14 -16.95
CA ILE A 13 -33.53 21.18 -15.91
C ILE A 13 -31.99 21.15 -15.79
N ILE A 14 -31.44 21.75 -14.74
CA ILE A 14 -30.03 21.61 -14.37
C ILE A 14 -29.88 20.27 -13.63
N ALA A 15 -29.38 19.25 -14.33
CA ALA A 15 -28.98 17.99 -13.72
C ALA A 15 -27.62 18.18 -13.02
N PHE A 16 -27.63 18.29 -11.70
CA PHE A 16 -26.41 18.18 -10.89
C PHE A 16 -25.98 16.70 -10.84
N PHE A 17 -25.06 16.33 -11.73
CA PHE A 17 -24.33 15.06 -11.59
C PHE A 17 -23.35 15.19 -10.42
N SER A 18 -23.77 14.74 -9.24
CA SER A 18 -22.88 14.52 -8.10
C SER A 18 -22.06 13.25 -8.36
N GLY A 19 -21.06 13.36 -9.22
CA GLY A 19 -20.08 12.29 -9.41
C GLY A 19 -19.18 12.24 -8.17
N SER A 20 -19.23 11.14 -7.42
CA SER A 20 -18.21 10.82 -6.42
C SER A 20 -16.87 10.70 -7.16
N ALA A 21 -16.05 11.75 -7.11
CA ALA A 21 -14.67 11.67 -7.57
C ALA A 21 -13.92 10.76 -6.61
N PHE A 22 -13.75 9.49 -6.99
CA PHE A 22 -12.82 8.61 -6.31
C PHE A 22 -11.44 9.26 -6.39
N ALA A 23 -10.82 9.51 -5.25
CA ALA A 23 -9.48 10.09 -5.21
C ALA A 23 -8.52 9.09 -5.87
N GLN A 24 -7.84 9.54 -6.93
CA GLN A 24 -6.89 8.71 -7.67
C GLN A 24 -5.49 8.84 -7.05
N ASP A 25 -4.75 7.74 -7.08
CA ASP A 25 -3.32 7.74 -6.74
C ASP A 25 -2.58 8.75 -7.61
N THR A 26 -1.83 9.66 -6.97
CA THR A 26 -1.13 10.75 -7.66
C THR A 26 0.37 10.63 -7.45
N VAL A 27 1.15 10.66 -8.53
CA VAL A 27 2.62 10.66 -8.44
C VAL A 27 3.08 12.01 -7.90
N VAL A 28 3.76 11.99 -6.75
CA VAL A 28 4.30 13.17 -6.07
C VAL A 28 5.71 13.47 -6.58
N ARG A 29 6.55 12.44 -6.70
CA ARG A 29 7.92 12.54 -7.21
C ARG A 29 8.36 11.25 -7.89
N GLU A 30 9.28 11.38 -8.81
CA GLU A 30 10.00 10.26 -9.42
C GLU A 30 11.51 10.46 -9.24
N PHE A 31 12.22 9.36 -9.03
CA PHE A 31 13.67 9.33 -8.93
C PHE A 31 14.20 8.13 -9.73
N SER A 32 15.39 8.27 -10.28
CA SER A 32 16.12 7.16 -10.89
C SER A 32 17.62 7.32 -10.67
N GLY A 33 18.34 6.21 -10.76
CA GLY A 33 19.77 6.19 -10.59
C GLY A 33 20.35 4.79 -10.62
N SER A 34 21.61 4.69 -10.23
CA SER A 34 22.34 3.45 -10.02
C SER A 34 23.20 3.58 -8.77
N GLY A 35 23.50 2.46 -8.12
CA GLY A 35 24.30 2.48 -6.89
C GLY A 35 23.59 3.15 -5.71
N GLY A 36 24.38 3.58 -4.72
CA GLY A 36 23.89 4.31 -3.55
C GLY A 36 23.66 5.80 -3.83
N LYS A 37 22.57 6.38 -3.31
CA LYS A 37 22.22 7.81 -3.52
C LYS A 37 21.23 8.32 -2.48
N ASN A 38 21.36 9.60 -2.11
CA ASN A 38 20.30 10.33 -1.41
C ASN A 38 19.44 11.11 -2.42
N THR A 39 18.11 11.08 -2.25
CA THR A 39 17.21 11.90 -3.08
C THR A 39 17.15 13.34 -2.57
N ARG A 40 16.61 14.25 -3.40
CA ARG A 40 16.12 15.53 -2.89
C ARG A 40 14.93 15.28 -1.95
N PRO A 41 14.70 16.14 -0.94
CA PRO A 41 13.53 16.03 -0.09
C PRO A 41 12.21 16.18 -0.85
N PHE A 42 11.14 15.59 -0.33
CA PHE A 42 9.77 15.67 -0.84
C PHE A 42 8.75 15.73 0.29
N THR A 43 7.54 16.17 -0.05
CA THR A 43 6.43 16.35 0.90
C THR A 43 5.26 15.48 0.50
N VAL A 44 4.68 14.78 1.47
CA VAL A 44 3.54 13.86 1.29
C VAL A 44 2.53 14.04 2.43
N LYS A 45 1.27 13.75 2.16
CA LYS A 45 0.21 13.68 3.18
C LYS A 45 0.15 12.26 3.76
N ASN A 46 -0.62 12.06 4.82
CA ASN A 46 -0.89 10.73 5.37
C ASN A 46 -1.37 9.77 4.28
N GLY A 47 -0.98 8.51 4.40
CA GLY A 47 -1.32 7.46 3.44
C GLY A 47 -0.68 7.67 2.07
N TRP A 48 0.56 7.25 1.94
CA TRP A 48 1.33 7.33 0.70
C TRP A 48 2.15 6.07 0.49
N GLU A 49 2.70 5.88 -0.70
CA GLU A 49 3.48 4.71 -1.06
C GLU A 49 4.78 5.09 -1.74
N ILE A 50 5.76 4.23 -1.56
CA ILE A 50 6.98 4.21 -2.36
C ILE A 50 6.90 3.00 -3.26
N HIS A 51 6.96 3.21 -4.58
CA HIS A 51 7.02 2.15 -5.58
C HIS A 51 8.43 2.11 -6.15
N TRP A 52 8.95 0.93 -6.45
CA TRP A 52 10.26 0.78 -7.07
C TRP A 52 10.29 -0.29 -8.15
N ASP A 53 11.23 -0.12 -9.08
CA ASP A 53 11.76 -1.16 -9.95
C ASP A 53 13.28 -1.14 -9.84
N ALA A 54 13.86 -2.19 -9.28
CA ALA A 54 15.29 -2.30 -9.03
C ALA A 54 15.91 -3.46 -9.81
N LYS A 55 17.09 -3.23 -10.36
CA LYS A 55 17.91 -4.20 -11.09
C LYS A 55 19.18 -4.48 -10.28
N GLY A 56 19.61 -5.74 -10.30
CA GLY A 56 20.82 -6.22 -9.63
C GLY A 56 20.55 -6.84 -8.26
N ASP A 57 21.61 -7.06 -7.47
CA ASP A 57 21.58 -8.08 -6.40
C ASP A 57 21.01 -7.60 -5.07
N ILE A 58 21.07 -6.29 -4.80
CA ILE A 58 20.62 -5.69 -3.55
C ILE A 58 19.91 -4.38 -3.86
N PHE A 59 18.74 -4.18 -3.25
CA PHE A 59 18.05 -2.89 -3.22
C PHE A 59 17.47 -2.63 -1.82
N GLN A 60 18.03 -1.65 -1.15
CA GLN A 60 17.61 -1.20 0.17
C GLN A 60 17.21 0.26 0.11
N LEU A 61 16.14 0.56 0.82
CA LEU A 61 15.62 1.91 0.92
C LEU A 61 15.44 2.28 2.38
N TYR A 62 16.04 3.39 2.76
CA TYR A 62 15.90 4.00 4.07
C TYR A 62 15.14 5.32 3.91
N LEU A 63 14.10 5.49 4.70
CA LEU A 63 13.31 6.70 4.75
C LEU A 63 13.82 7.55 5.92
N TYR A 64 14.18 8.80 5.63
CA TYR A 64 14.61 9.76 6.63
C TYR A 64 13.71 10.99 6.63
N THR A 65 13.47 11.56 7.81
CA THR A 65 12.90 12.90 7.94
C THR A 65 13.82 13.93 7.28
N ALA A 66 13.31 15.09 6.90
CA ALA A 66 14.13 16.16 6.33
C ALA A 66 15.27 16.64 7.27
N ASN A 67 15.15 16.36 8.58
CA ASN A 67 16.17 16.68 9.58
C ASN A 67 17.24 15.58 9.74
N GLY A 68 17.09 14.44 9.07
CA GLY A 68 18.06 13.33 9.09
C GLY A 68 17.72 12.20 10.07
N ASP A 69 16.55 12.21 10.70
CA ASP A 69 16.12 11.11 11.57
C ASP A 69 15.60 9.93 10.74
N MET A 70 15.97 8.71 11.09
CA MET A 70 15.46 7.52 10.39
C MET A 70 13.99 7.29 10.74
N ALA A 71 13.13 7.35 9.73
CA ALA A 71 11.68 7.11 9.87
C ALA A 71 11.30 5.65 9.56
N GLY A 72 12.11 4.92 8.77
CA GLY A 72 11.88 3.50 8.52
C GLY A 72 12.73 2.92 7.39
N VAL A 73 12.51 1.63 7.12
CA VAL A 73 13.17 0.87 6.04
C VAL A 73 12.10 0.35 5.08
N PRO A 74 11.64 1.14 4.09
CA PRO A 74 10.53 0.74 3.23
C PRO A 74 10.81 -0.46 2.32
N ALA A 75 12.07 -0.72 1.98
CA ALA A 75 12.48 -1.83 1.15
C ALA A 75 13.79 -2.45 1.64
N ASN A 76 13.84 -3.78 1.72
CA ASN A 76 15.06 -4.55 1.90
C ASN A 76 15.00 -5.78 1.00
N GLN A 77 15.29 -5.61 -0.29
CA GLN A 77 15.09 -6.60 -1.34
C GLN A 77 16.43 -7.20 -1.78
N GLN A 78 16.45 -8.53 -1.93
CA GLN A 78 17.53 -9.26 -2.61
C GLN A 78 17.10 -9.59 -4.04
N GLY A 79 18.04 -9.46 -4.97
CA GLY A 79 17.82 -9.62 -6.40
C GLY A 79 16.98 -8.51 -7.02
N SER A 80 16.84 -8.60 -8.34
CA SER A 80 16.05 -7.67 -9.13
C SER A 80 14.55 -7.87 -8.87
N GLY A 81 13.78 -6.80 -8.93
CA GLY A 81 12.35 -6.89 -8.70
C GLY A 81 11.67 -5.55 -8.57
N LYS A 82 10.34 -5.60 -8.61
CA LYS A 82 9.45 -4.48 -8.38
C LYS A 82 8.77 -4.64 -7.03
N GLY A 83 8.44 -3.54 -6.40
CA GLY A 83 7.68 -3.55 -5.17
C GLY A 83 7.06 -2.21 -4.83
N SER A 84 6.26 -2.22 -3.76
CA SER A 84 5.71 -1.03 -3.16
C SER A 84 5.69 -1.17 -1.64
N SER A 85 5.71 -0.04 -0.93
CA SER A 85 5.70 -0.01 0.53
C SER A 85 4.87 1.17 1.03
N TYR A 86 3.80 0.88 1.76
CA TYR A 86 2.88 1.87 2.33
C TYR A 86 3.46 2.58 3.55
N GLN A 87 3.22 3.88 3.64
CA GLN A 87 3.60 4.71 4.77
C GLN A 87 2.37 5.44 5.29
N ALA A 88 2.06 5.25 6.57
CA ALA A 88 0.86 5.83 7.20
C ALA A 88 1.00 7.35 7.39
N LYS A 89 2.16 7.80 7.89
CA LYS A 89 2.39 9.18 8.32
C LYS A 89 2.93 10.04 7.18
N GLY A 90 2.27 11.17 6.93
CA GLY A 90 2.75 12.23 6.03
C GLY A 90 3.93 12.99 6.63
N GLY A 91 4.47 13.95 5.89
CA GLY A 91 5.60 14.77 6.33
C GLY A 91 6.57 15.14 5.22
N HIS A 92 7.74 15.62 5.65
CA HIS A 92 8.87 15.99 4.78
C HIS A 92 9.99 14.96 4.92
N TYR A 93 10.34 14.31 3.83
CA TYR A 93 11.25 13.16 3.84
C TYR A 93 12.28 13.24 2.72
N TYR A 94 13.35 12.47 2.85
CA TYR A 94 14.19 12.05 1.73
C TYR A 94 14.45 10.55 1.82
N LEU A 95 14.89 9.98 0.70
CA LEU A 95 15.27 8.57 0.60
C LEU A 95 16.79 8.46 0.52
N GLN A 96 17.36 7.55 1.30
CA GLN A 96 18.69 7.02 1.07
C GLN A 96 18.55 5.64 0.42
N VAL A 97 19.07 5.53 -0.79
CA VAL A 97 19.10 4.29 -1.57
C VAL A 97 20.46 3.66 -1.35
N ASN A 98 20.48 2.37 -1.04
CA ASN A 98 21.66 1.52 -1.13
C ASN A 98 21.34 0.38 -2.10
N ALA A 99 22.02 0.35 -3.25
CA ALA A 99 21.70 -0.60 -4.31
C ALA A 99 22.93 -1.04 -5.08
N LEU A 100 22.89 -2.27 -5.58
CA LEU A 100 23.85 -2.79 -6.55
C LEU A 100 23.16 -2.94 -7.91
N GLY A 101 23.09 -1.83 -8.65
CA GLY A 101 22.49 -1.77 -9.99
C GLY A 101 21.55 -0.58 -10.18
N ASN A 102 20.81 -0.59 -11.29
CA ASN A 102 19.92 0.51 -11.69
C ASN A 102 18.58 0.42 -10.95
N TRP A 103 17.99 1.56 -10.65
CA TRP A 103 16.69 1.63 -9.99
C TRP A 103 15.87 2.83 -10.45
N ALA A 104 14.54 2.68 -10.36
CA ALA A 104 13.56 3.74 -10.50
C ALA A 104 12.62 3.69 -9.30
N ILE A 105 12.27 4.86 -8.75
CA ILE A 105 11.41 5.02 -7.57
C ILE A 105 10.31 6.04 -7.90
N LYS A 106 9.08 5.74 -7.50
CA LYS A 106 7.96 6.69 -7.51
C LYS A 106 7.43 6.87 -6.10
N VAL A 107 7.27 8.12 -5.68
CA VAL A 107 6.55 8.49 -4.47
C VAL A 107 5.12 8.81 -4.90
N VAL A 108 4.15 8.07 -4.36
CA VAL A 108 2.75 8.14 -4.77
C VAL A 108 1.89 8.52 -3.57
N GLN A 109 1.12 9.59 -3.69
CA GLN A 109 0.06 9.89 -2.73
C GLN A 109 -1.11 8.96 -3.02
N THR A 110 -1.52 8.15 -2.03
CA THR A 110 -2.69 7.29 -2.23
C THR A 110 -3.95 8.12 -2.11
N GLY A 111 -4.87 7.91 -3.05
CA GLY A 111 -6.16 8.59 -3.07
C GLY A 111 -7.11 7.99 -2.03
N GLY A 112 -6.76 8.08 -0.74
CA GLY A 112 -7.64 7.77 0.39
C GLY A 112 -8.57 6.57 0.18
N GLN A 113 -8.07 5.41 -0.28
CA GLN A 113 -8.91 4.23 -0.38
C GLN A 113 -9.09 3.60 1.00
N SER A 114 -10.22 3.91 1.63
CA SER A 114 -10.99 2.87 2.32
C SER A 114 -11.31 1.79 1.29
N SER A 115 -10.95 0.56 1.62
CA SER A 115 -11.21 -0.64 0.83
C SER A 115 -12.70 -0.78 0.53
N SER A 116 -13.13 -0.34 -0.66
CA SER A 116 -14.32 -0.85 -1.33
C SER A 116 -13.84 -1.59 -2.57
N GLY A 117 -14.11 -2.90 -2.61
CA GLY A 117 -13.73 -3.76 -3.72
C GLY A 117 -14.25 -3.21 -5.05
N GLU A 118 -13.41 -3.32 -6.08
CA GLU A 118 -13.86 -3.12 -7.45
C GLU A 118 -14.86 -4.22 -7.81
N GLU A 119 -16.11 -3.82 -8.05
CA GLU A 119 -17.06 -4.60 -8.84
C GLU A 119 -16.54 -4.75 -10.27
N ASN A 120 -15.78 -5.81 -10.51
CA ASN A 120 -15.70 -6.39 -11.85
C ASN A 120 -16.80 -7.45 -11.97
N LYS A 121 -17.92 -7.07 -12.60
CA LYS A 121 -18.95 -8.01 -13.07
C LYS A 121 -18.34 -8.94 -14.13
N SER A 122 -17.75 -10.03 -13.68
CA SER A 122 -17.58 -11.24 -14.48
C SER A 122 -18.05 -12.42 -13.65
N LYS A 123 -19.13 -13.06 -14.10
CA LYS A 123 -19.69 -14.28 -13.50
C LYS A 123 -18.62 -15.37 -13.49
N SER A 124 -17.99 -15.58 -12.34
CA SER A 124 -17.27 -16.79 -12.01
C SER A 124 -17.62 -17.21 -10.58
N LYS A 125 -17.96 -18.48 -10.45
CA LYS A 125 -18.40 -19.22 -9.26
C LYS A 125 -17.69 -18.78 -7.97
N ALA A 126 -18.45 -18.22 -7.03
CA ALA A 126 -17.96 -17.65 -5.78
C ALA A 126 -17.44 -18.72 -4.80
N THR A 127 -16.13 -18.74 -4.58
CA THR A 127 -15.46 -19.40 -3.44
C THR A 127 -14.32 -18.59 -2.83
N SER A 128 -14.19 -17.28 -3.07
CA SER A 128 -13.11 -16.49 -2.46
C SER A 128 -13.54 -15.79 -1.17
N SER A 129 -13.37 -16.45 -0.03
CA SER A 129 -13.45 -15.84 1.30
C SER A 129 -12.16 -15.08 1.67
N GLU A 130 -11.49 -14.41 0.74
CA GLU A 130 -10.25 -13.66 1.03
C GLU A 130 -10.54 -12.16 1.16
N ILE A 131 -10.10 -11.53 2.25
CA ILE A 131 -10.21 -10.09 2.51
C ILE A 131 -9.13 -9.32 1.73
N ALA A 132 -7.90 -9.83 1.75
CA ALA A 132 -6.76 -9.24 1.06
C ALA A 132 -5.67 -10.29 0.84
N THR A 133 -4.89 -10.12 -0.23
CA THR A 133 -3.74 -10.99 -0.55
C THR A 133 -2.54 -10.13 -0.92
N PHE A 134 -1.38 -10.49 -0.39
CA PHE A 134 -0.12 -9.79 -0.59
C PHE A 134 0.98 -10.78 -0.94
N SER A 135 1.93 -10.34 -1.75
CA SER A 135 3.15 -11.11 -2.03
C SER A 135 4.33 -10.17 -2.23
N GLY A 136 5.53 -10.69 -2.06
CA GLY A 136 6.74 -9.90 -2.26
C GLY A 136 8.00 -10.68 -1.97
N SER A 137 9.12 -9.96 -1.98
CA SER A 137 10.39 -10.39 -1.44
C SER A 137 10.94 -9.32 -0.51
N GLY A 138 11.71 -9.74 0.48
CA GLY A 138 12.34 -8.80 1.39
C GLY A 138 11.35 -8.12 2.35
N GLY A 139 11.81 -7.03 2.97
CA GLY A 139 10.98 -6.20 3.84
C GLY A 139 10.18 -5.13 3.09
N LYS A 140 8.90 -4.93 3.45
CA LYS A 140 8.02 -3.84 3.00
C LYS A 140 6.73 -3.75 3.83
N ASN A 141 6.00 -2.66 3.68
CA ASN A 141 4.65 -2.51 4.25
C ASN A 141 3.56 -2.77 3.20
N THR A 142 2.50 -3.48 3.56
CA THR A 142 1.33 -3.70 2.69
C THR A 142 0.43 -2.46 2.63
N ARG A 143 -0.44 -2.37 1.61
CA ARG A 143 -1.59 -1.46 1.70
C ARG A 143 -2.47 -1.80 2.91
N PRO A 144 -3.19 -0.82 3.47
CA PRO A 144 -4.18 -1.10 4.49
C PRO A 144 -5.32 -1.99 3.95
N PHE A 145 -5.85 -2.85 4.81
CA PHE A 145 -7.05 -3.65 4.58
C PHE A 145 -8.01 -3.50 5.76
N THR A 146 -9.28 -3.78 5.53
CA THR A 146 -10.33 -3.66 6.56
C THR A 146 -10.94 -5.03 6.86
N THR A 147 -11.08 -5.35 8.14
CA THR A 147 -11.75 -6.54 8.63
C THR A 147 -12.98 -6.14 9.45
N THR A 148 -14.08 -6.89 9.35
CA THR A 148 -15.37 -6.58 9.99
C THR A 148 -15.70 -7.49 11.17
N GLY A 149 -14.92 -8.54 11.39
CA GLY A 149 -15.04 -9.49 12.48
C GLY A 149 -13.70 -10.18 12.75
N PRO A 150 -13.66 -11.27 13.53
CA PRO A 150 -12.47 -12.08 13.72
C PRO A 150 -11.91 -12.57 12.39
N TRP A 151 -10.58 -12.63 12.28
CA TRP A 151 -9.90 -12.90 11.03
C TRP A 151 -8.57 -13.62 11.27
N GLU A 152 -7.99 -14.15 10.20
CA GLU A 152 -6.73 -14.89 10.23
C GLU A 152 -5.75 -14.33 9.18
N ILE A 153 -4.47 -14.26 9.57
CA ILE A 153 -3.35 -14.09 8.64
C ILE A 153 -2.84 -15.48 8.30
N GLN A 154 -2.72 -15.81 7.02
CA GLN A 154 -2.08 -17.04 6.55
C GLN A 154 -0.87 -16.68 5.69
N TRP A 155 0.26 -17.37 5.85
CA TRP A 155 1.46 -17.10 5.05
C TRP A 155 2.15 -18.35 4.53
N ASP A 156 2.91 -18.15 3.46
CA ASP A 156 3.98 -19.04 2.98
C ASP A 156 5.22 -18.18 2.70
N ALA A 157 6.31 -18.44 3.41
CA ALA A 157 7.57 -17.71 3.31
C ALA A 157 8.71 -18.65 2.91
N LYS A 158 9.59 -18.16 2.05
CA LYS A 158 10.82 -18.82 1.59
C LYS A 158 12.01 -17.93 1.92
N GLY A 159 13.02 -18.51 2.57
CA GLY A 159 14.25 -17.86 2.99
C GLY A 159 14.50 -17.98 4.49
N ASP A 160 15.36 -17.13 5.04
CA ASP A 160 15.98 -17.36 6.36
C ASP A 160 15.20 -16.75 7.53
N ILE A 161 14.49 -15.65 7.29
CA ILE A 161 13.74 -14.92 8.32
C ILE A 161 12.42 -14.46 7.71
N PHE A 162 11.33 -14.60 8.48
CA PHE A 162 10.04 -14.00 8.17
C PHE A 162 9.37 -13.51 9.45
N GLN A 163 9.19 -12.19 9.55
CA GLN A 163 8.53 -11.54 10.66
C GLN A 163 7.38 -10.66 10.15
N LEU A 164 6.28 -10.69 10.87
CA LEU A 164 5.14 -9.82 10.63
C LEU A 164 4.88 -8.96 11.84
N TYR A 165 4.74 -7.66 11.59
CA TYR A 165 4.27 -6.69 12.56
C TYR A 165 2.94 -6.13 12.04
N LEU A 166 1.92 -6.16 12.89
CA LEU A 166 0.60 -5.64 12.60
C LEU A 166 0.50 -4.21 13.11
N TYR A 167 0.05 -3.31 12.26
CA TYR A 167 -0.18 -1.90 12.61
C TYR A 167 -1.61 -1.49 12.30
N THR A 168 -2.15 -0.55 13.09
CA THR A 168 -3.38 0.17 12.77
C THR A 168 -3.15 1.08 11.56
N ALA A 169 -4.23 1.55 10.92
CA ALA A 169 -4.14 2.48 9.80
C ALA A 169 -3.40 3.80 10.13
N ASP A 170 -3.40 4.19 11.42
CA ASP A 170 -2.72 5.41 11.91
C ASP A 170 -1.22 5.19 12.19
N GLY A 171 -0.76 3.95 12.09
CA GLY A 171 0.65 3.56 12.24
C GLY A 171 1.03 3.15 13.67
N ASP A 172 0.07 2.78 14.51
CA ASP A 172 0.33 2.24 15.84
C ASP A 172 0.49 0.73 15.79
N MET A 173 1.47 0.18 16.51
CA MET A 173 1.70 -1.27 16.54
C MET A 173 0.57 -1.96 17.32
N ALA A 174 -0.12 -2.89 16.65
CA ALA A 174 -1.18 -3.70 17.23
C ALA A 174 -0.70 -5.09 17.69
N GLY A 175 0.40 -5.60 17.12
CA GLY A 175 0.98 -6.88 17.53
C GLY A 175 2.07 -7.41 16.61
N VAL A 176 2.59 -8.60 16.93
CA VAL A 176 3.62 -9.32 16.15
C VAL A 176 3.08 -10.71 15.78
N PRO A 177 2.31 -10.85 14.68
CA PRO A 177 1.64 -12.10 14.36
C PRO A 177 2.56 -13.28 14.00
N ALA A 178 3.79 -13.00 13.54
CA ALA A 178 4.74 -14.04 13.13
C ALA A 178 6.17 -13.62 13.45
N ASN A 179 6.96 -14.58 13.93
CA ASN A 179 8.41 -14.51 14.07
C ASN A 179 9.01 -15.88 13.74
N GLN A 180 9.22 -16.12 12.46
CA GLN A 180 9.63 -17.41 11.90
C GLN A 180 11.09 -17.34 11.46
N GLN A 181 11.86 -18.38 11.82
CA GLN A 181 13.17 -18.66 11.24
C GLN A 181 13.03 -19.74 10.17
N GLY A 182 13.73 -19.57 9.06
CA GLY A 182 13.66 -20.45 7.90
C GLY A 182 12.35 -20.36 7.13
N SER A 183 12.27 -21.20 6.11
CA SER A 183 11.11 -21.30 5.23
C SER A 183 9.97 -22.04 5.92
N GLY A 184 8.73 -21.66 5.62
CA GLY A 184 7.59 -22.27 6.29
C GLY A 184 6.27 -21.56 6.01
N LYS A 185 5.19 -22.26 6.38
CA LYS A 185 3.83 -21.76 6.37
C LYS A 185 3.34 -21.61 7.79
N GLY A 186 2.41 -20.70 8.01
CA GLY A 186 1.75 -20.56 9.31
C GLY A 186 0.49 -19.72 9.23
N THR A 187 -0.19 -19.63 10.37
CA THR A 187 -1.37 -18.79 10.54
C THR A 187 -1.35 -18.04 11.87
N SER A 188 -2.10 -16.94 11.96
CA SER A 188 -2.23 -16.16 13.19
C SER A 188 -3.62 -15.55 13.32
N PHE A 189 -4.32 -15.91 14.40
CA PHE A 189 -5.67 -15.44 14.71
C PHE A 189 -5.68 -14.01 15.24
N GLN A 190 -6.59 -13.19 14.72
CA GLN A 190 -6.79 -11.82 15.12
C GLN A 190 -8.26 -11.60 15.54
N PRO A 191 -8.55 -11.41 16.85
CA PRO A 191 -9.93 -11.33 17.34
C PRO A 191 -10.61 -10.00 17.02
N LYS A 192 -9.84 -8.93 16.79
CA LYS A 192 -10.36 -7.57 16.64
C LYS A 192 -10.50 -7.19 15.17
N ALA A 193 -11.71 -6.80 14.80
CA ALA A 193 -12.00 -6.10 13.55
C ALA A 193 -11.25 -4.75 13.50
N GLY A 194 -11.10 -4.15 12.32
CA GLY A 194 -10.47 -2.84 12.16
C GLY A 194 -9.79 -2.65 10.82
N LYS A 195 -9.10 -1.51 10.67
CA LYS A 195 -8.27 -1.19 9.50
C LYS A 195 -6.80 -1.31 9.87
N TYR A 196 -6.09 -2.18 9.17
CA TYR A 196 -4.71 -2.56 9.50
C TYR A 196 -3.82 -2.56 8.27
N TYR A 197 -2.52 -2.49 8.47
CA TYR A 197 -1.52 -2.91 7.48
C TYR A 197 -0.47 -3.80 8.14
N LEU A 198 0.25 -4.57 7.32
CA LEU A 198 1.37 -5.40 7.78
C LEU A 198 2.68 -4.73 7.38
N GLN A 199 3.61 -4.66 8.33
CA GLN A 199 5.03 -4.52 8.02
C GLN A 199 5.64 -5.91 8.00
N VAL A 200 6.21 -6.26 6.85
CA VAL A 200 6.94 -7.50 6.65
C VAL A 200 8.43 -7.21 6.79
N ASN A 201 9.13 -7.99 7.60
CA ASN A 201 10.59 -8.07 7.59
C ASN A 201 10.96 -9.50 7.20
N ALA A 202 11.56 -9.69 6.04
CA ALA A 202 11.86 -11.01 5.53
C ALA A 202 13.16 -11.03 4.73
N ILE A 203 13.79 -12.20 4.68
CA ILE A 203 14.81 -12.56 3.71
C ILE A 203 14.20 -13.61 2.79
N GLY A 204 14.15 -13.32 1.49
CA GLY A 204 13.52 -14.18 0.48
C GLY A 204 12.06 -13.81 0.17
N THR A 205 11.33 -14.71 -0.51
CA THR A 205 9.98 -14.45 -1.03
C THR A 205 8.89 -14.88 -0.06
N TRP A 206 7.71 -14.25 -0.17
CA TRP A 206 6.58 -14.59 0.67
C TRP A 206 5.25 -14.29 0.00
N SER A 207 4.21 -14.96 0.48
CA SER A 207 2.80 -14.69 0.18
C SER A 207 2.00 -14.70 1.47
N ILE A 208 1.02 -13.80 1.57
CA ILE A 208 0.16 -13.60 2.72
C ILE A 208 -1.29 -13.51 2.24
N LYS A 209 -2.20 -14.15 2.95
CA LYS A 209 -3.65 -14.03 2.78
C LYS A 209 -4.28 -13.58 4.08
N ILE A 210 -5.26 -12.70 3.97
CA ILE A 210 -6.12 -12.25 5.06
C ILE A 210 -7.49 -12.86 4.81
N VAL A 211 -8.00 -13.65 5.76
CA VAL A 211 -9.29 -14.35 5.60
C VAL A 211 -10.19 -14.08 6.82
N PRO A 212 -11.51 -13.95 6.65
CA PRO A 212 -12.43 -13.88 7.78
C PRO A 212 -12.54 -15.26 8.43
N ILE A 213 -12.74 -15.27 9.75
CA ILE A 213 -13.15 -16.46 10.48
C ILE A 213 -14.66 -16.41 10.64
N ARG A 214 -15.31 -17.54 10.35
CA ARG A 214 -16.75 -17.72 10.49
C ARG A 214 -17.07 -18.49 11.76
#